data_AF-A0A7J8HA57-F1
#
_entry.id   AF-A0A7J8HA57-F1
#
_cell.length_a   1.000
_cell.length_b   1.000
_cell.length_c   1.000
_cell.angle_alpha   90.00
_cell.angle_beta   90.00
_cell.angle_gamma   90.00
#
_symmetry.space_group_name_H-M   'P 1'
#
loop_
_entity.id
_entity.type
_entity.pdbx_description
1 polymer ?
#
loop_
_entity_poly.entity_id
_entity_poly.type
_entity_poly.pdbx_seq_one_letter_code
_entity_poly.pdbx_strand_id
1 'polypeptide(L)'
;MDKILEAVVTSSYPTSVKQGLVRRVLEAARQPLEREQCLALLALGARLYVGGADELPRRVGCQLLHVAGRHHPDVFAEFFSARRVLRLLQGGVGPPGPRALACVQLGLQLLPEGPAAEEVFALLRREVLRTVCERPGPAACAQVARLLARHPRCVPDGPHRLLFCQQLVRCLGRFRCPAEGEEGAVEFLEQAQQVSGLLAQLWRAQPAAILPCLKELFAVISCTEEEPPSSALASVVQHLPLELMDGVIRNLSNDDSVTDSQMLTAISRWAEGWVLVRSFHS
;
A
#
# COMPACT_ATOMS: atom_id res chain seq x y z
N MET A 1 -18.49 24.86 -10.32
CA MET A 1 -17.82 25.14 -9.01
C MET A 1 -16.39 24.58 -9.02
N ASP A 2 -16.24 23.35 -9.49
CA ASP A 2 -15.00 22.72 -9.96
C ASP A 2 -14.00 23.69 -10.63
N LYS A 3 -14.37 24.39 -11.73
CA LYS A 3 -13.44 25.29 -12.45
C LYS A 3 -12.92 26.44 -11.59
N ILE A 4 -13.76 26.97 -10.68
CA ILE A 4 -13.38 28.04 -9.75
C ILE A 4 -12.39 27.49 -8.75
N LEU A 5 -12.65 26.30 -8.19
CA LEU A 5 -11.78 25.70 -7.20
C LEU A 5 -10.42 25.32 -7.79
N GLU A 6 -10.41 24.77 -9.00
CA GLU A 6 -9.18 24.44 -9.73
C GLU A 6 -8.31 25.71 -9.91
N ALA A 7 -8.91 26.81 -10.38
CA ALA A 7 -8.23 28.09 -10.53
C ALA A 7 -7.73 28.67 -9.19
N VAL A 8 -8.50 28.54 -8.10
CA VAL A 8 -8.12 29.03 -6.76
C VAL A 8 -6.94 28.26 -6.19
N VAL A 9 -6.90 26.95 -6.40
CA VAL A 9 -5.82 26.11 -5.88
C VAL A 9 -4.50 26.44 -6.61
N THR A 10 -4.55 26.70 -7.92
CA THR A 10 -3.37 27.00 -8.74
C THR A 10 -2.97 28.49 -8.77
N SER A 11 -3.79 29.40 -8.23
CA SER A 11 -3.49 30.84 -8.28
C SER A 11 -2.38 31.26 -7.32
N SER A 12 -1.91 32.50 -7.45
CA SER A 12 -0.98 33.14 -6.52
C SER A 12 -1.67 33.84 -5.33
N TYR A 13 -2.95 33.55 -5.06
CA TYR A 13 -3.67 34.18 -3.95
C TYR A 13 -3.04 33.86 -2.59
N PRO A 14 -3.13 34.78 -1.61
CA PRO A 14 -2.71 34.51 -0.24
C PRO A 14 -3.43 33.28 0.33
N THR A 15 -2.72 32.52 1.17
CA THR A 15 -3.23 31.26 1.76
C THR A 15 -4.57 31.43 2.48
N SER A 16 -4.76 32.54 3.21
CA SER A 16 -6.01 32.86 3.91
C SER A 16 -7.20 33.00 2.95
N VAL A 17 -6.99 33.63 1.80
CA VAL A 17 -8.02 33.80 0.76
C VAL A 17 -8.36 32.46 0.11
N LYS A 18 -7.33 31.66 -0.24
CA LYS A 18 -7.54 30.30 -0.77
C LYS A 18 -8.35 29.44 0.20
N GLN A 19 -8.01 29.46 1.49
CA GLN A 19 -8.72 28.71 2.53
C GLN A 19 -10.19 29.15 2.67
N GLY A 20 -10.47 30.46 2.65
CA GLY A 20 -11.85 30.98 2.69
C GLY A 20 -12.69 30.52 1.50
N LEU A 21 -12.11 30.55 0.29
CA LEU A 21 -12.79 30.10 -0.93
C LEU A 21 -13.00 28.59 -0.95
N VAL A 22 -11.98 27.81 -0.57
CA VAL A 22 -12.09 26.35 -0.41
C VAL A 22 -13.21 26.00 0.55
N ARG A 23 -13.29 26.68 1.70
CA ARG A 23 -14.33 26.44 2.70
C ARG A 23 -15.74 26.66 2.13
N ARG A 24 -15.95 27.75 1.38
CA ARG A 24 -17.24 28.02 0.72
C ARG A 24 -17.60 26.94 -0.29
N VAL A 25 -16.64 26.46 -1.09
CA VAL A 25 -16.90 25.37 -2.05
C VAL A 25 -17.23 24.06 -1.32
N LEU A 26 -16.54 23.75 -0.22
CA LEU A 26 -16.86 22.59 0.62
C LEU A 26 -18.24 22.71 1.27
N GLU A 27 -18.65 23.90 1.73
CA GLU A 27 -19.99 24.14 2.27
C GLU A 27 -21.07 23.99 1.20
N ALA A 28 -20.82 24.49 -0.02
CA ALA A 28 -21.72 24.30 -1.15
C ALA A 28 -21.84 22.82 -1.58
N ALA A 29 -20.75 22.06 -1.51
CA ALA A 29 -20.74 20.63 -1.85
C ALA A 29 -21.60 19.76 -0.89
N ARG A 30 -21.96 20.28 0.29
CA ARG A 30 -22.88 19.61 1.24
C ARG A 30 -24.35 19.76 0.86
N GLN A 31 -24.68 20.75 0.04
CA GLN A 31 -26.05 20.96 -0.43
C GLN A 31 -26.37 19.98 -1.55
N PRO A 32 -27.66 19.74 -1.86
CA PRO A 32 -28.06 18.96 -3.03
C PRO A 32 -27.41 19.51 -4.30
N LEU A 33 -26.75 18.63 -5.05
CA LEU A 33 -26.08 18.96 -6.30
C LEU A 33 -26.72 18.18 -7.44
N GLU A 34 -26.74 18.79 -8.61
CA GLU A 34 -27.02 18.04 -9.84
C GLU A 34 -25.93 17.00 -10.07
N ARG A 35 -26.34 15.85 -10.63
CA ARG A 35 -25.46 14.70 -10.87
C ARG A 35 -24.16 15.08 -11.57
N GLU A 36 -24.23 15.82 -12.68
CA GLU A 36 -23.04 16.21 -13.45
C GLU A 36 -22.08 17.10 -12.67
N GLN A 37 -22.63 18.01 -11.86
CA GLN A 37 -21.84 18.91 -11.02
C GLN A 37 -21.11 18.13 -9.92
N CYS A 38 -21.78 17.15 -9.30
CA CYS A 38 -21.16 16.27 -8.30
C CYS A 38 -20.06 15.38 -8.92
N LEU A 39 -20.31 14.79 -10.11
CA LEU A 39 -19.30 14.04 -10.85
C LEU A 39 -18.06 14.89 -11.20
N ALA A 40 -18.26 16.15 -11.59
CA ALA A 40 -17.17 17.08 -11.88
C ALA A 40 -16.34 17.41 -10.62
N LEU A 41 -17.00 17.64 -9.48
CA LEU A 41 -16.32 17.88 -8.19
C LEU A 41 -15.54 16.66 -7.71
N LEU A 42 -16.11 15.46 -7.80
CA LEU A 42 -15.42 14.21 -7.48
C LEU A 42 -14.22 14.00 -8.41
N ALA A 43 -14.36 14.29 -9.70
CA ALA A 43 -13.27 14.17 -10.66
C ALA A 43 -12.12 15.12 -10.34
N LEU A 44 -12.44 16.38 -10.02
CA LEU A 44 -11.46 17.36 -9.58
C LEU A 44 -10.79 16.92 -8.27
N GLY A 45 -11.57 16.47 -7.28
CA GLY A 45 -11.05 16.00 -5.99
C GLY A 45 -10.04 14.86 -6.14
N ALA A 46 -10.35 13.88 -6.99
CA ALA A 46 -9.43 12.78 -7.30
C ALA A 46 -8.15 13.27 -8.00
N ARG A 47 -8.27 14.19 -8.98
CA ARG A 47 -7.09 14.76 -9.67
C ARG A 47 -6.20 15.54 -8.71
N LEU A 48 -6.77 16.41 -7.89
CA LEU A 48 -6.03 17.22 -6.90
C LEU A 48 -5.37 16.35 -5.84
N TYR A 49 -6.04 15.28 -5.39
CA TYR A 49 -5.50 14.38 -4.38
C TYR A 49 -4.33 13.54 -4.91
N VAL A 50 -4.47 12.96 -6.11
CA VAL A 50 -3.45 12.06 -6.67
C VAL A 50 -2.31 12.82 -7.32
N GLY A 51 -2.63 13.83 -8.13
CA GLY A 51 -1.68 14.60 -8.94
C GLY A 51 -1.24 15.94 -8.35
N GLY A 52 -1.76 16.34 -7.18
CA GLY A 52 -1.37 17.59 -6.54
C GLY A 52 0.12 17.63 -6.20
N ALA A 53 0.82 18.67 -6.67
CA ALA A 53 2.23 18.91 -6.38
C ALA A 53 2.44 19.21 -4.89
N ASP A 54 1.65 20.15 -4.34
CA ASP A 54 1.79 20.63 -2.97
C ASP A 54 0.81 19.98 -1.99
N GLU A 55 1.01 20.24 -0.70
CA GLU A 55 0.12 19.74 0.36
C GLU A 55 -1.31 20.32 0.26
N LEU A 56 -1.46 21.61 -0.05
CA LEU A 56 -2.76 22.27 -0.11
C LEU A 56 -3.70 21.64 -1.17
N PRO A 57 -3.34 21.51 -2.47
CA PRO A 57 -4.16 20.82 -3.46
C PRO A 57 -4.57 19.41 -2.99
N ARG A 58 -3.64 18.66 -2.40
CA ARG A 58 -3.90 17.31 -1.92
C ARG A 58 -4.92 17.28 -0.78
N ARG A 59 -4.77 18.18 0.20
CA ARG A 59 -5.71 18.31 1.32
C ARG A 59 -7.11 18.71 0.83
N VAL A 60 -7.18 19.67 -0.09
CA VAL A 60 -8.45 20.12 -0.71
C VAL A 60 -9.10 18.96 -1.46
N GLY A 61 -8.34 18.23 -2.29
CA GLY A 61 -8.84 17.07 -3.01
C GLY A 61 -9.41 15.99 -2.10
N CYS A 62 -8.71 15.66 -1.00
CA CYS A 62 -9.18 14.72 0.00
C CYS A 62 -10.48 15.17 0.69
N GLN A 63 -10.58 16.46 1.04
CA GLN A 63 -11.78 17.03 1.67
C GLN A 63 -12.98 17.02 0.72
N LEU A 64 -12.78 17.35 -0.56
CA LEU A 64 -13.84 17.29 -1.57
C LEU A 64 -14.37 15.88 -1.74
N LEU A 65 -13.48 14.88 -1.88
CA LEU A 65 -13.87 13.48 -2.02
C LEU A 65 -14.71 13.03 -0.83
N HIS A 66 -14.29 13.36 0.40
CA HIS A 66 -15.05 13.04 1.61
C HIS A 66 -16.42 13.72 1.65
N VAL A 67 -16.48 15.03 1.41
CA VAL A 67 -17.72 15.80 1.50
C VAL A 67 -18.70 15.33 0.41
N ALA A 68 -18.26 15.28 -0.84
CA ALA A 68 -19.11 14.85 -1.94
C ALA A 68 -19.52 13.38 -1.79
N GLY A 69 -18.61 12.49 -1.38
CA GLY A 69 -18.91 11.07 -1.17
C GLY A 69 -19.91 10.81 -0.05
N ARG A 70 -19.86 11.58 1.04
CA ARG A 70 -20.82 11.45 2.16
C ARG A 70 -22.19 12.02 1.86
N HIS A 71 -22.26 13.14 1.15
CA HIS A 71 -23.53 13.84 0.91
C HIS A 71 -24.25 13.38 -0.38
N HIS A 72 -23.53 12.73 -1.30
CA HIS A 72 -24.07 12.26 -2.58
C HIS A 72 -23.64 10.80 -2.87
N PRO A 73 -24.05 9.83 -2.03
CA PRO A 73 -23.54 8.45 -2.08
C PRO A 73 -23.86 7.71 -3.40
N ASP A 74 -25.01 7.95 -4.00
CA ASP A 74 -25.40 7.30 -5.26
C ASP A 74 -24.52 7.74 -6.43
N VAL A 75 -24.28 9.05 -6.53
CA VAL A 75 -23.38 9.63 -7.54
C VAL A 75 -21.93 9.21 -7.26
N PHE A 76 -21.57 9.07 -5.98
CA PHE A 76 -20.27 8.57 -5.59
C PHE A 76 -20.05 7.11 -6.02
N ALA A 77 -21.04 6.24 -5.85
CA ALA A 77 -20.97 4.84 -6.28
C ALA A 77 -20.82 4.73 -7.81
N GLU A 78 -21.51 5.57 -8.56
CA GLU A 78 -21.33 5.67 -10.02
C GLU A 78 -19.91 6.12 -10.39
N PHE A 79 -19.43 7.16 -9.70
CA PHE A 79 -18.10 7.72 -9.91
C PHE A 79 -17.01 6.69 -9.60
N PHE A 80 -17.08 6.04 -8.44
CA PHE A 80 -16.10 5.09 -7.92
C PHE A 80 -16.34 3.67 -8.43
N SER A 81 -16.63 3.55 -9.74
CA SER A 81 -16.82 2.26 -10.41
C SER A 81 -15.51 1.49 -10.57
N ALA A 82 -15.63 0.16 -10.74
CA ALA A 82 -14.49 -0.73 -10.97
C ALA A 82 -13.62 -0.26 -12.15
N ARG A 83 -14.23 0.19 -13.25
CA ARG A 83 -13.52 0.75 -14.41
C ARG A 83 -12.68 1.98 -14.06
N ARG A 84 -13.16 2.85 -13.18
CA ARG A 84 -12.41 4.04 -12.78
C ARG A 84 -11.28 3.69 -11.81
N VAL A 85 -11.54 2.79 -10.86
CA VAL A 85 -10.51 2.24 -9.95
C VAL A 85 -9.39 1.59 -10.75
N LEU A 86 -9.72 0.78 -11.77
CA LEU A 86 -8.74 0.16 -12.65
C LEU A 86 -7.86 1.20 -13.35
N ARG A 87 -8.47 2.21 -13.98
CA ARG A 87 -7.73 3.30 -14.63
C ARG A 87 -6.84 4.07 -13.66
N LEU A 88 -7.26 4.22 -12.41
CA LEU A 88 -6.46 4.87 -11.39
C LEU A 88 -5.23 4.02 -11.00
N LEU A 89 -5.38 2.70 -10.93
CA LEU A 89 -4.30 1.77 -10.59
C LEU A 89 -3.36 1.43 -11.76
N GLN A 90 -3.82 1.63 -13.00
CA GLN A 90 -3.08 1.32 -14.24
C GLN A 90 -2.76 2.57 -15.08
N GLY A 91 -2.92 3.77 -14.51
CA GLY A 91 -2.81 5.03 -15.26
C GLY A 91 -1.38 5.46 -15.62
N GLY A 92 -0.35 4.72 -15.21
CA GLY A 92 1.05 5.05 -15.44
C GLY A 92 1.89 3.83 -15.82
N VAL A 93 3.17 4.06 -16.13
CA VAL A 93 4.13 2.97 -16.40
C VAL A 93 4.61 2.42 -15.06
N GLY A 94 4.36 1.13 -14.81
CA GLY A 94 4.76 0.44 -13.59
C GLY A 94 3.67 0.42 -12.51
N PRO A 95 4.05 0.07 -11.26
CA PRO A 95 3.08 -0.12 -10.18
C PRO A 95 2.38 1.19 -9.79
N PRO A 96 1.15 1.12 -9.27
CA PRO A 96 0.42 2.29 -8.82
C PRO A 96 1.18 3.02 -7.70
N GLY A 97 1.26 4.35 -7.83
CA GLY A 97 1.85 5.19 -6.80
C GLY A 97 1.06 5.13 -5.48
N PRO A 98 1.70 5.42 -4.33
CA PRO A 98 1.06 5.33 -3.01
C PRO A 98 -0.19 6.21 -2.90
N ARG A 99 -0.24 7.35 -3.59
CA ARG A 99 -1.42 8.25 -3.57
C ARG A 99 -2.61 7.67 -4.33
N ALA A 100 -2.38 6.94 -5.42
CA ALA A 100 -3.45 6.26 -6.14
C ALA A 100 -4.08 5.17 -5.25
N LEU A 101 -3.25 4.36 -4.59
CA LEU A 101 -3.69 3.36 -3.61
C LEU A 101 -4.43 4.00 -2.41
N ALA A 102 -3.95 5.14 -1.90
CA ALA A 102 -4.62 5.87 -0.83
C ALA A 102 -5.97 6.44 -1.26
N CYS A 103 -6.09 6.87 -2.52
CA CYS A 103 -7.35 7.34 -3.09
C CYS A 103 -8.36 6.20 -3.22
N VAL A 104 -7.90 4.99 -3.57
CA VAL A 104 -8.74 3.79 -3.58
C VAL A 104 -9.20 3.44 -2.17
N GLN A 105 -8.30 3.42 -1.18
CA GLN A 105 -8.65 3.16 0.21
C GLN A 105 -9.66 4.19 0.75
N LEU A 106 -9.51 5.46 0.36
CA LEU A 106 -10.49 6.50 0.68
C LEU A 106 -11.85 6.20 0.04
N GLY A 107 -11.87 5.84 -1.24
CA GLY A 107 -13.12 5.55 -1.93
C GLY A 107 -13.87 4.35 -1.34
N LEU A 108 -13.15 3.30 -0.93
CA LEU A 108 -13.75 2.15 -0.24
C LEU A 108 -14.42 2.51 1.10
N GLN A 109 -13.94 3.55 1.80
CA GLN A 109 -14.56 4.01 3.06
C GLN A 109 -15.87 4.78 2.83
N LEU A 110 -16.09 5.29 1.61
CA LEU A 110 -17.24 6.12 1.25
C LEU A 110 -18.25 5.38 0.37
N LEU A 111 -17.84 4.26 -0.22
CA LEU A 111 -18.67 3.48 -1.13
C LEU A 111 -19.77 2.75 -0.34
N PRO A 112 -21.06 2.95 -0.67
CA PRO A 112 -22.14 2.19 -0.04
C PRO A 112 -22.06 0.71 -0.42
N GLU A 113 -22.47 -0.16 0.50
CA GLU A 113 -22.58 -1.59 0.22
C GLU A 113 -23.59 -1.84 -0.90
N GLY A 114 -23.27 -2.79 -1.79
CA GLY A 114 -24.09 -3.07 -2.97
C GLY A 114 -23.28 -3.73 -4.10
N PRO A 115 -23.92 -3.97 -5.26
CA PRO A 115 -23.28 -4.67 -6.38
C PRO A 115 -22.05 -3.92 -6.90
N ALA A 116 -22.10 -2.58 -6.95
CA ALA A 116 -20.97 -1.75 -7.34
C ALA A 116 -19.76 -1.94 -6.40
N ALA A 117 -20.01 -2.11 -5.09
CA ALA A 117 -18.95 -2.40 -4.13
C ALA A 117 -18.34 -3.78 -4.34
N GLU A 118 -19.15 -4.82 -4.59
CA GLU A 118 -18.64 -6.17 -4.89
C GLU A 118 -17.75 -6.20 -6.12
N GLU A 119 -18.13 -5.48 -7.18
CA GLU A 119 -17.30 -5.36 -8.39
C GLU A 119 -15.95 -4.74 -8.10
N VAL A 120 -15.91 -3.69 -7.27
CA VAL A 120 -14.67 -3.03 -6.84
C VAL A 120 -13.84 -3.98 -5.96
N PHE A 121 -14.44 -4.69 -5.01
CA PHE A 121 -13.72 -5.67 -4.18
C PHE A 121 -13.12 -6.80 -5.02
N ALA A 122 -13.91 -7.37 -5.95
CA ALA A 122 -13.45 -8.41 -6.86
C ALA A 122 -12.31 -7.94 -7.76
N LEU A 123 -12.37 -6.70 -8.25
CA LEU A 123 -11.28 -6.07 -8.98
C LEU A 123 -10.02 -5.97 -8.11
N LEU A 124 -10.15 -5.46 -6.89
CA LEU A 124 -9.02 -5.19 -6.01
C LEU A 124 -8.28 -6.46 -5.59
N ARG A 125 -8.97 -7.59 -5.37
CA ARG A 125 -8.31 -8.89 -5.10
C ARG A 125 -7.26 -9.26 -6.17
N ARG A 126 -7.50 -8.88 -7.43
CA ARG A 126 -6.56 -9.10 -8.54
C ARG A 126 -5.52 -7.99 -8.63
N GLU A 127 -5.95 -6.74 -8.53
CA GLU A 127 -5.06 -5.59 -8.73
C GLU A 127 -4.04 -5.42 -7.60
N VAL A 128 -4.36 -5.79 -6.35
CA VAL A 128 -3.37 -5.76 -5.26
C VAL A 128 -2.28 -6.81 -5.48
N LEU A 129 -2.62 -7.98 -6.03
CA LEU A 129 -1.64 -9.00 -6.40
C LEU A 129 -0.76 -8.51 -7.56
N ARG A 130 -1.37 -8.00 -8.64
CA ARG A 130 -0.60 -7.40 -9.75
C ARG A 130 0.36 -6.34 -9.25
N THR A 131 -0.12 -5.44 -8.38
CA THR A 131 0.68 -4.36 -7.79
C THR A 131 1.92 -4.89 -7.10
N VAL A 132 1.82 -5.92 -6.25
CA VAL A 132 3.01 -6.47 -5.56
C VAL A 132 3.90 -7.29 -6.50
N CYS A 133 3.34 -7.97 -7.51
CA CYS A 133 4.12 -8.67 -8.54
C CYS A 133 4.99 -7.70 -9.36
N GLU A 134 4.55 -6.46 -9.54
CA GLU A 134 5.30 -5.39 -10.19
C GLU A 134 6.39 -4.77 -9.32
N ARG A 135 6.58 -5.29 -8.09
CA ARG A 135 7.66 -4.91 -7.15
C ARG A 135 7.63 -3.42 -6.81
N PRO A 136 6.55 -2.94 -6.15
CA PRO A 136 6.41 -1.54 -5.83
C PRO A 136 7.37 -1.15 -4.69
N GLY A 137 7.72 0.13 -4.64
CA GLY A 137 8.56 0.66 -3.56
C GLY A 137 7.91 0.61 -2.18
N PRO A 138 8.67 0.91 -1.12
CA PRO A 138 8.25 0.79 0.28
C PRO A 138 6.92 1.49 0.59
N ALA A 139 6.76 2.75 0.18
CA ALA A 139 5.56 3.55 0.44
C ALA A 139 4.30 2.96 -0.21
N ALA A 140 4.41 2.43 -1.43
CA ALA A 140 3.28 1.82 -2.14
C ALA A 140 2.90 0.47 -1.52
N CYS A 141 3.89 -0.38 -1.18
CA CYS A 141 3.65 -1.61 -0.43
C CYS A 141 2.96 -1.34 0.93
N ALA A 142 3.45 -0.36 1.68
CA ALA A 142 2.85 0.04 2.95
C ALA A 142 1.40 0.53 2.77
N GLN A 143 1.11 1.23 1.68
CA GLN A 143 -0.26 1.63 1.37
C GLN A 143 -1.16 0.44 1.00
N VAL A 144 -0.65 -0.57 0.27
CA VAL A 144 -1.37 -1.84 0.07
C VAL A 144 -1.64 -2.52 1.42
N ALA A 145 -0.66 -2.54 2.32
CA ALA A 145 -0.82 -3.10 3.66
C ALA A 145 -1.94 -2.42 4.46
N ARG A 146 -1.96 -1.08 4.45
CA ARG A 146 -3.02 -0.28 5.09
C ARG A 146 -4.40 -0.52 4.47
N LEU A 147 -4.47 -0.65 3.15
CA LEU A 147 -5.72 -0.93 2.44
C LEU A 147 -6.28 -2.29 2.84
N LEU A 148 -5.45 -3.35 2.80
CA LEU A 148 -5.87 -4.71 3.09
C LEU A 148 -6.20 -4.93 4.58
N ALA A 149 -5.47 -4.27 5.48
CA ALA A 149 -5.78 -4.32 6.92
C ALA A 149 -7.16 -3.70 7.23
N ARG A 150 -7.56 -2.65 6.51
CA ARG A 150 -8.88 -2.01 6.68
C ARG A 150 -10.00 -2.70 5.92
N HIS A 151 -9.68 -3.31 4.78
CA HIS A 151 -10.64 -3.97 3.91
C HIS A 151 -10.20 -5.40 3.58
N PRO A 152 -10.34 -6.37 4.52
CA PRO A 152 -9.92 -7.76 4.31
C PRO A 152 -10.57 -8.45 3.11
N ARG A 153 -11.74 -7.96 2.67
CA ARG A 153 -12.43 -8.42 1.45
C ARG A 153 -11.61 -8.22 0.18
N CYS A 154 -10.60 -7.35 0.19
CA CYS A 154 -9.69 -7.12 -0.94
C CYS A 154 -8.51 -8.09 -0.98
N VAL A 155 -8.33 -8.94 0.04
CA VAL A 155 -7.20 -9.88 0.10
C VAL A 155 -7.35 -10.94 -1.00
N PRO A 156 -6.27 -11.28 -1.75
CA PRO A 156 -6.31 -12.35 -2.72
C PRO A 156 -6.72 -13.69 -2.09
N ASP A 157 -7.44 -14.52 -2.84
CA ASP A 157 -8.00 -15.78 -2.33
C ASP A 157 -7.33 -17.02 -2.94
N GLY A 158 -7.42 -18.14 -2.22
CA GLY A 158 -6.88 -19.43 -2.65
C GLY A 158 -5.36 -19.39 -2.94
N PRO A 159 -4.89 -19.95 -4.07
CA PRO A 159 -3.46 -20.01 -4.38
C PRO A 159 -2.83 -18.63 -4.60
N HIS A 160 -3.62 -17.64 -5.01
CA HIS A 160 -3.16 -16.26 -5.18
C HIS A 160 -2.73 -15.61 -3.86
N ARG A 161 -3.30 -16.04 -2.72
CA ARG A 161 -2.89 -15.55 -1.40
C ARG A 161 -1.47 -15.96 -1.05
N LEU A 162 -1.11 -17.21 -1.34
CA LEU A 162 0.25 -17.69 -1.12
C LEU A 162 1.25 -16.92 -1.99
N LEU A 163 0.96 -16.77 -3.29
CA LEU A 163 1.80 -16.00 -4.20
C LEU A 163 1.94 -14.54 -3.73
N PHE A 164 0.84 -13.93 -3.27
CA PHE A 164 0.85 -12.58 -2.70
C PHE A 164 1.81 -12.46 -1.51
N CYS A 165 1.73 -13.39 -0.55
CA CYS A 165 2.63 -13.41 0.60
C CYS A 165 4.11 -13.59 0.20
N GLN A 166 4.41 -14.46 -0.76
CA GLN A 166 5.77 -14.64 -1.30
C GLN A 166 6.27 -13.37 -2.00
N GLN A 167 5.42 -12.69 -2.79
CA GLN A 167 5.81 -11.44 -3.42
C GLN A 167 6.04 -10.31 -2.41
N LEU A 168 5.29 -10.25 -1.30
CA LEU A 168 5.57 -9.28 -0.23
C LEU A 168 6.95 -9.47 0.38
N VAL A 169 7.37 -10.72 0.62
CA VAL A 169 8.73 -11.03 1.10
C VAL A 169 9.78 -10.57 0.10
N ARG A 170 9.59 -10.86 -1.20
CA ARG A 170 10.49 -10.38 -2.26
C ARG A 170 10.55 -8.85 -2.34
N CYS A 171 9.42 -8.17 -2.17
CA CYS A 171 9.38 -6.70 -2.14
C CYS A 171 10.17 -6.15 -0.97
N LEU A 172 9.94 -6.67 0.25
CA LEU A 172 10.71 -6.31 1.44
C LEU A 172 12.21 -6.48 1.22
N GLY A 173 12.64 -7.59 0.60
CA GLY A 173 14.04 -7.83 0.27
C GLY A 173 14.66 -6.84 -0.72
N ARG A 174 13.85 -6.07 -1.45
CA ARG A 174 14.30 -5.07 -2.43
C ARG A 174 14.10 -3.64 -1.96
N PHE A 175 13.49 -3.44 -0.78
CA PHE A 175 13.28 -2.12 -0.24
C PHE A 175 14.61 -1.40 -0.06
N ARG A 176 14.65 -0.14 -0.49
CA ARG A 176 15.78 0.76 -0.29
C ARG A 176 15.26 1.98 0.47
N CYS A 177 16.02 2.44 1.46
CA CYS A 177 15.73 3.70 2.13
C CYS A 177 16.11 4.82 1.16
N PRO A 178 15.15 5.60 0.63
CA PRO A 178 15.45 6.62 -0.37
C PRO A 178 16.02 7.91 0.24
N ALA A 179 15.97 8.06 1.57
CA ALA A 179 16.24 9.31 2.26
C ALA A 179 17.53 9.22 3.08
N GLU A 180 18.36 10.26 2.93
CA GLU A 180 19.50 10.53 3.79
C GLU A 180 19.02 11.30 5.02
N GLY A 181 19.02 10.66 6.20
CA GLY A 181 18.60 11.28 7.46
C GLY A 181 17.70 10.41 8.32
N GLU A 182 17.61 10.74 9.61
CA GLU A 182 16.86 9.95 10.61
C GLU A 182 15.36 9.90 10.30
N GLU A 183 14.72 11.02 9.93
CA GLU A 183 13.28 11.06 9.63
C GLU A 183 12.92 10.10 8.48
N GLY A 184 13.76 10.06 7.45
CA GLY A 184 13.59 9.16 6.31
C GLY A 184 13.79 7.69 6.67
N ALA A 185 14.74 7.40 7.56
CA ALA A 185 14.96 6.06 8.08
C ALA A 185 13.77 5.58 8.94
N VAL A 186 13.21 6.46 9.78
CA VAL A 186 12.01 6.16 10.58
C VAL A 186 10.82 5.86 9.66
N GLU A 187 10.56 6.71 8.66
CA GLU A 187 9.46 6.47 7.72
C GLU A 187 9.63 5.14 6.97
N PHE A 188 10.87 4.83 6.53
CA PHE A 188 11.19 3.57 5.89
C PHE A 188 10.91 2.36 6.79
N LEU A 189 11.30 2.42 8.05
CA LEU A 189 11.06 1.36 9.02
C LEU A 189 9.57 1.18 9.32
N GLU A 190 8.82 2.27 9.49
CA GLU A 190 7.36 2.22 9.66
C GLU A 190 6.67 1.56 8.45
N GLN A 191 7.13 1.88 7.23
CA GLN A 191 6.62 1.27 6.00
C GLN A 191 6.94 -0.24 5.97
N ALA A 192 8.15 -0.64 6.33
CA ALA A 192 8.53 -2.05 6.42
C ALA A 192 7.69 -2.80 7.48
N GLN A 193 7.48 -2.20 8.66
CA GLN A 193 6.65 -2.76 9.74
C GLN A 193 5.19 -2.92 9.34
N GLN A 194 4.62 -1.98 8.56
CA GLN A 194 3.26 -2.12 8.06
C GLN A 194 3.11 -3.32 7.13
N VAL A 195 4.10 -3.55 6.26
CA VAL A 195 4.10 -4.66 5.30
C VAL A 195 4.29 -6.00 6.02
N SER A 196 5.26 -6.10 6.93
CA SER A 196 5.49 -7.32 7.73
C SER A 196 4.33 -7.59 8.70
N GLY A 197 3.70 -6.55 9.25
CA GLY A 197 2.49 -6.67 10.05
C GLY A 197 1.31 -7.25 9.28
N LEU A 198 1.10 -6.82 8.02
CA LEU A 198 0.11 -7.45 7.13
C LEU A 198 0.46 -8.93 6.88
N LEU A 199 1.73 -9.23 6.58
CA LEU A 199 2.18 -10.60 6.32
C LEU A 199 1.88 -11.51 7.53
N ALA A 200 2.15 -11.04 8.74
CA ALA A 200 1.82 -11.73 9.97
C ALA A 200 0.31 -11.97 10.14
N GLN A 201 -0.53 -10.99 9.79
CA GLN A 201 -1.99 -11.17 9.79
C GLN A 201 -2.43 -12.24 8.79
N LEU A 202 -1.87 -12.25 7.58
CA LEU A 202 -2.18 -13.24 6.55
C LEU A 202 -1.74 -14.65 6.97
N TRP A 203 -0.59 -14.79 7.62
CA TRP A 203 -0.12 -16.05 8.17
C TRP A 203 -1.00 -16.59 9.29
N ARG A 204 -1.54 -15.74 10.16
CA ARG A 204 -2.54 -16.16 11.15
C ARG A 204 -3.81 -16.70 10.48
N ALA A 205 -4.24 -16.08 9.38
CA ALA A 205 -5.41 -16.53 8.63
C ALA A 205 -5.15 -17.77 7.76
N GLN A 206 -3.90 -17.99 7.32
CA GLN A 206 -3.50 -19.15 6.53
C GLN A 206 -2.10 -19.63 6.95
N PRO A 207 -1.99 -20.44 8.03
CA PRO A 207 -0.70 -20.91 8.54
C PRO A 207 0.10 -21.74 7.53
N ALA A 208 -0.59 -22.41 6.60
CA ALA A 208 0.05 -23.17 5.52
C ALA A 208 0.92 -22.30 4.59
N ALA A 209 0.74 -20.98 4.58
CA ALA A 209 1.58 -20.06 3.80
C ALA A 209 2.93 -19.75 4.47
N ILE A 210 3.10 -20.03 5.77
CA ILE A 210 4.30 -19.65 6.52
C ILE A 210 5.55 -20.34 5.96
N LEU A 211 5.54 -21.67 5.84
CA LEU A 211 6.70 -22.43 5.36
C LEU A 211 7.13 -22.03 3.93
N PRO A 212 6.22 -21.94 2.93
CA PRO A 212 6.58 -21.44 1.61
C PRO A 212 7.14 -20.01 1.61
N CYS A 213 6.63 -19.12 2.47
CA CYS A 213 7.16 -17.76 2.60
C CYS A 213 8.53 -17.74 3.28
N LEU A 214 8.82 -18.66 4.20
CA LEU A 214 10.13 -18.79 4.82
C LEU A 214 11.17 -19.35 3.87
N LYS A 215 10.80 -20.31 3.03
CA LYS A 215 11.65 -20.76 1.92
C LYS A 215 11.97 -19.62 0.98
N GLU A 216 10.98 -18.78 0.68
CA GLU A 216 11.19 -17.58 -0.14
C GLU A 216 12.10 -16.55 0.55
N LEU A 217 11.91 -16.31 1.85
CA LEU A 217 12.78 -15.44 2.64
C LEU A 217 14.22 -15.95 2.61
N PHE A 218 14.42 -17.25 2.80
CA PHE A 218 15.73 -17.89 2.71
C PHE A 218 16.37 -17.66 1.34
N ALA A 219 15.63 -17.94 0.26
CA ALA A 219 16.13 -17.75 -1.10
C ALA A 219 16.57 -16.30 -1.36
N VAL A 220 15.86 -15.31 -0.80
CA VAL A 220 16.23 -13.90 -0.92
C VAL A 220 17.51 -13.59 -0.12
N ILE A 221 17.65 -14.09 1.11
CA ILE A 221 18.84 -13.81 1.95
C ILE A 221 20.07 -14.60 1.53
N SER A 222 19.90 -15.78 0.94
CA SER A 222 20.99 -16.62 0.42
C SER A 222 21.48 -16.18 -0.96
N CYS A 223 20.82 -15.21 -1.59
CA CYS A 223 21.17 -14.72 -2.91
C CYS A 223 22.55 -14.05 -2.92
N THR A 224 23.45 -14.51 -3.81
CA THR A 224 24.81 -13.99 -3.96
C THR A 224 24.92 -12.92 -5.06
N GLU A 225 23.81 -12.30 -5.47
CA GLU A 225 23.81 -11.17 -6.40
C GLU A 225 24.59 -9.96 -5.83
N GLU A 226 25.03 -9.06 -6.72
CA GLU A 226 25.90 -7.92 -6.38
C GLU A 226 25.26 -6.98 -5.35
N GLU A 227 23.93 -6.83 -5.36
CA GLU A 227 23.23 -6.02 -4.36
C GLU A 227 22.70 -6.89 -3.21
N PRO A 228 23.05 -6.57 -1.95
CA PRO A 228 22.50 -7.29 -0.82
C PRO A 228 20.99 -7.04 -0.66
N PRO A 229 20.27 -8.03 -0.10
CA PRO A 229 18.88 -7.87 0.26
C PRO A 229 18.73 -6.80 1.35
N SER A 230 17.56 -6.17 1.37
CA SER A 230 17.24 -5.12 2.32
C SER A 230 17.22 -5.62 3.77
N SER A 231 17.73 -4.79 4.69
CA SER A 231 17.57 -4.99 6.14
C SER A 231 16.11 -4.96 6.59
N ALA A 232 15.19 -4.43 5.77
CA ALA A 232 13.75 -4.46 6.03
C ALA A 232 13.19 -5.88 6.23
N LEU A 233 13.85 -6.91 5.70
CA LEU A 233 13.48 -8.32 5.93
C LEU A 233 13.54 -8.71 7.40
N ALA A 234 14.35 -8.05 8.21
CA ALA A 234 14.44 -8.32 9.65
C ALA A 234 13.09 -8.08 10.35
N SER A 235 12.26 -7.16 9.83
CA SER A 235 10.90 -6.92 10.34
C SER A 235 9.95 -8.11 10.14
N VAL A 236 10.27 -9.07 9.26
CA VAL A 236 9.46 -10.29 9.08
C VAL A 236 9.74 -11.28 10.21
N VAL A 237 11.01 -11.36 10.63
CA VAL A 237 11.49 -12.38 11.57
C VAL A 237 10.86 -12.21 12.96
N GLN A 238 10.55 -10.97 13.37
CA GLN A 238 9.88 -10.68 14.64
C GLN A 238 8.47 -11.32 14.75
N HIS A 239 7.89 -11.74 13.63
CA HIS A 239 6.55 -12.34 13.59
C HIS A 239 6.57 -13.87 13.50
N LEU A 240 7.76 -14.49 13.46
CA LEU A 240 7.89 -15.93 13.33
C LEU A 240 7.86 -16.62 14.69
N PRO A 241 7.05 -17.69 14.85
CA PRO A 241 7.20 -18.61 15.97
C PRO A 241 8.57 -19.27 15.94
N LEU A 242 9.27 -19.30 17.08
CA LEU A 242 10.60 -19.91 17.21
C LEU A 242 10.61 -21.39 16.77
N GLU A 243 9.52 -22.11 17.05
CA GLU A 243 9.33 -23.52 16.67
C GLU A 243 9.41 -23.77 15.16
N LEU A 244 9.01 -22.78 14.35
CA LEU A 244 9.05 -22.87 12.88
C LEU A 244 10.43 -22.53 12.32
N MET A 245 11.25 -21.77 13.05
CA MET A 245 12.63 -21.49 12.64
C MET A 245 13.47 -22.76 12.63
N ASP A 246 13.36 -23.60 13.67
CA ASP A 246 14.08 -24.88 13.75
C ASP A 246 13.68 -25.82 12.61
N GLY A 247 12.39 -25.88 12.29
CA GLY A 247 11.88 -26.66 11.17
C GLY A 247 12.39 -26.15 9.81
N VAL A 248 12.53 -24.84 9.64
CA VAL A 248 13.08 -24.26 8.40
C VAL A 248 14.57 -24.52 8.28
N ILE A 249 15.35 -24.30 9.35
CA ILE A 249 16.80 -24.58 9.36
C ILE A 249 17.04 -26.05 9.03
N ARG A 250 16.28 -26.97 9.65
CA ARG A 250 16.39 -28.41 9.39
C ARG A 250 16.00 -28.79 7.96
N ASN A 251 14.94 -28.19 7.42
CA ASN A 251 14.53 -28.45 6.04
C ASN A 251 15.56 -27.92 5.03
N LEU A 252 16.19 -26.78 5.32
CA LEU A 252 17.20 -26.17 4.46
C LEU A 252 18.54 -26.91 4.54
N SER A 253 18.94 -27.38 5.73
CA SER A 253 20.15 -28.18 5.90
C SER A 253 20.08 -29.57 5.25
N ASN A 254 18.85 -30.05 5.01
CA ASN A 254 18.58 -31.33 4.38
C ASN A 254 18.21 -31.18 2.88
N ASP A 255 18.25 -29.96 2.34
CA ASP A 255 17.93 -29.69 0.94
C ASP A 255 19.21 -29.72 0.12
N ASP A 256 19.42 -30.80 -0.65
CA ASP A 256 20.61 -31.03 -1.49
C ASP A 256 20.82 -29.93 -2.55
N SER A 257 19.84 -29.05 -2.79
CA SER A 257 19.95 -27.92 -3.72
C SER A 257 20.59 -26.66 -3.10
N VAL A 258 20.78 -26.62 -1.78
CA VAL A 258 21.36 -25.48 -1.06
C VAL A 258 22.85 -25.71 -0.84
N THR A 259 23.70 -24.79 -1.32
CA THR A 259 25.14 -24.89 -1.11
C THR A 259 25.58 -24.37 0.26
N ASP A 260 26.71 -24.87 0.79
CA ASP A 260 27.29 -24.37 2.04
C ASP A 260 27.54 -22.86 2.02
N SER A 261 27.92 -22.31 0.85
CA SER A 261 28.11 -20.87 0.66
C SER A 261 26.80 -20.08 0.78
N GLN A 262 25.69 -20.60 0.27
CA GLN A 262 24.36 -20.00 0.40
C GLN A 262 23.89 -20.05 1.85
N MET A 263 24.15 -21.17 2.54
CA MET A 263 23.81 -21.35 3.94
C MET A 263 24.57 -20.37 4.85
N LEU A 264 25.90 -20.25 4.68
CA LEU A 264 26.72 -19.28 5.41
C LEU A 264 26.28 -17.83 5.15
N THR A 265 26.01 -17.49 3.88
CA THR A 265 25.52 -16.15 3.51
C THR A 265 24.20 -15.82 4.20
N ALA A 266 23.26 -16.76 4.19
CA ALA A 266 21.98 -16.60 4.84
C ALA A 266 22.13 -16.42 6.37
N ILE A 267 22.98 -17.22 7.02
CA ILE A 267 23.24 -17.12 8.47
C ILE A 267 23.82 -15.75 8.84
N SER A 268 24.83 -15.28 8.10
CA SER A 268 25.48 -13.97 8.36
C SER A 268 24.46 -12.83 8.26
N ARG A 269 23.68 -12.79 7.17
CA ARG A 269 22.66 -11.74 6.95
C ARG A 269 21.50 -11.82 7.94
N TRP A 270 21.15 -13.04 8.37
CA TRP A 270 20.15 -13.21 9.41
C TRP A 270 20.67 -12.66 10.74
N ALA A 271 21.90 -13.00 11.14
CA ALA A 271 22.53 -12.46 12.35
C ALA A 271 22.60 -10.92 12.34
N GLU A 272 22.98 -10.31 11.22
CA GLU A 272 22.97 -8.85 11.04
C GLU A 272 21.57 -8.24 11.23
N GLY A 273 20.53 -8.86 10.64
CA GLY A 273 19.14 -8.44 10.81
C GLY A 273 18.63 -8.56 12.24
N TRP A 274 19.01 -9.62 12.96
CA TRP A 274 18.66 -9.82 14.37
C TRP A 274 19.30 -8.79 15.30
N VAL A 275 20.55 -8.39 15.03
CA VAL A 275 21.22 -7.31 15.77
C VAL A 275 20.47 -6.00 15.57
N LEU A 276 20.08 -5.67 14.33
CA LEU A 276 19.28 -4.47 14.04
C LEU A 276 17.94 -4.49 14.80
N VAL A 277 17.20 -5.60 14.78
CA VAL A 277 15.90 -5.72 15.49
C VAL A 277 16.05 -5.52 17.00
N ARG A 278 17.15 -6.00 17.60
CA ARG A 278 17.44 -5.79 19.04
C ARG A 278 17.81 -4.34 19.36
N SER A 279 18.61 -3.69 18.52
CA SER A 279 19.03 -2.30 18.71
C SER A 279 17.89 -1.30 18.59
N PHE A 280 16.80 -1.63 17.88
CA PHE A 280 15.61 -0.77 17.78
C PHE A 280 14.64 -0.90 18.97
N HIS A 281 14.80 -1.92 19.83
CA HIS A 281 13.96 -2.13 21.02
C HIS A 281 14.66 -1.71 22.33
N SER A 282 15.86 -1.15 22.25
CA SER A 282 16.65 -0.58 23.37
C SER A 282 16.73 0.93 23.25
#